data_AF-A0A9E1X7J2-F1
#
_entry.id   AF-A0A9E1X7J2-F1
#
_cell.length_a   1.000
_cell.length_b   1.000
_cell.length_c   1.000
_cell.angle_alpha   90.00
_cell.angle_beta   90.00
_cell.angle_gamma   90.00
#
_symmetry.space_group_name_H-M   'P 1'
#
loop_
_entity.id
_entity.type
_entity.pdbx_description
1 polymer ?
#
loop_
_entity_poly.entity_id
_entity_poly.type
_entity_poly.pdbx_seq_one_letter_code
_entity_poly.pdbx_strand_id
1 'polypeptide(L)' 'MTQMLRSGLDISPVLTHELSVDDFQDGFDIMESGNCGKVVLKW' A
#
# COMPACT_ATOMS: atom_id res chain seq x y z
N MET A 1 -6.36 0.66 17.03
CA MET A 1 -6.40 1.37 15.72
C MET A 1 -7.70 1.11 14.96
N THR A 2 -8.23 -0.12 14.97
CA THR A 2 -9.47 -0.50 14.25
C THR A 2 -10.69 0.36 14.59
N GLN A 3 -10.80 0.86 15.82
CA GLN A 3 -11.90 1.76 16.21
C GLN A 3 -11.84 3.12 15.51
N MET A 4 -10.65 3.66 15.21
CA MET A 4 -10.49 4.93 14.50
C MET A 4 -10.88 4.79 13.01
N LEU A 5 -10.53 3.67 12.40
CA LEU A 5 -10.93 3.35 11.02
C LEU A 5 -12.46 3.23 10.90
N ARG A 6 -13.09 2.58 11.88
CA ARG A 6 -14.57 2.46 11.95
C ARG A 6 -15.25 3.79 12.28
N SER A 7 -14.59 4.71 12.98
CA SER A 7 -15.11 6.05 13.26
C SER A 7 -14.95 7.04 12.10
N GLY A 8 -14.50 6.58 10.92
CA GLY A 8 -14.42 7.39 9.71
C GLY A 8 -13.05 7.97 9.39
N LEU A 9 -11.98 7.54 10.08
CA LEU A 9 -10.62 7.89 9.66
C LEU A 9 -10.31 7.20 8.33
N ASP A 10 -10.25 7.96 7.25
CA ASP A 10 -9.83 7.48 5.94
C ASP A 10 -8.30 7.35 5.86
N ILE A 11 -7.82 6.12 5.64
CA ILE A 11 -6.40 5.80 5.46
C ILE A 11 -6.04 5.50 4.00
N SER A 12 -7.01 5.59 3.09
CA SER A 12 -6.79 5.38 1.65
C SER A 12 -5.61 6.20 1.09
N PRO A 13 -5.35 7.46 1.52
CA PRO A 13 -4.23 8.24 1.00
C PRO A 13 -2.84 7.68 1.31
N VAL A 14 -2.72 6.79 2.29
CA VAL A 14 -1.44 6.16 2.67
C VAL A 14 -1.09 5.04 1.69
N LEU A 15 -2.10 4.43 1.04
CA LEU A 15 -1.90 3.39 0.03
C LEU A 15 -1.58 4.05 -1.31
N THR A 16 -0.32 3.99 -1.72
CA THR A 16 0.14 4.64 -2.94
C THR A 16 0.18 3.70 -4.15
N HIS A 17 0.41 2.40 -3.92
CA HIS A 17 0.47 1.40 -4.98
C HIS A 17 -0.26 0.10 -4.57
N GLU A 18 -1.06 -0.44 -5.47
CA GLU A 18 -1.67 -1.78 -5.38
C GLU A 18 -1.28 -2.55 -6.64
N LEU A 19 -0.65 -3.71 -6.48
CA LEU A 19 -0.11 -4.53 -7.56
C LEU A 19 -0.60 -5.97 -7.42
N SER A 20 -0.58 -6.75 -8.52
CA SER A 20 -0.77 -8.20 -8.41
C SER A 20 0.39 -8.81 -7.63
N VAL A 21 0.14 -9.92 -6.93
CA VAL A 21 1.20 -10.72 -6.30
C VAL A 21 2.20 -11.25 -7.33
N ASP A 22 1.76 -11.43 -8.58
CA ASP A 22 2.63 -11.84 -9.69
C ASP A 22 3.70 -10.76 -10.00
N ASP A 23 3.38 -9.48 -9.72
CA ASP A 23 4.25 -8.31 -9.95
C ASP A 23 5.04 -7.96 -8.67
N PHE A 24 5.34 -8.93 -7.81
CA PHE A 24 6.01 -8.67 -6.53
C PHE A 24 7.34 -7.94 -6.72
N GLN A 25 8.10 -8.28 -7.77
CA GLN A 25 9.42 -7.69 -8.03
C GLN A 25 9.31 -6.19 -8.27
N ASP A 26 8.39 -5.76 -9.14
CA ASP A 26 8.13 -4.34 -9.40
C ASP A 26 7.71 -3.59 -8.12
N GLY A 27 6.94 -4.27 -7.26
CA GLY A 27 6.57 -3.74 -5.94
C GLY A 27 7.77 -3.49 -5.03
N PHE A 28 8.77 -4.38 -5.05
CA PHE A 28 10.01 -4.20 -4.28
C PHE A 28 10.91 -3.11 -4.88
N ASP A 29 11.01 -3.02 -6.20
CA ASP A 29 11.79 -1.99 -6.89
C ASP A 29 11.23 -0.58 -6.58
N ILE A 30 9.89 -0.44 -6.54
CA ILE A 30 9.21 0.79 -6.13
C ILE A 30 9.55 1.15 -4.67
N MET A 31 9.61 0.16 -3.77
CA MET A 31 10.01 0.39 -2.38
C MET A 31 11.47 0.84 -2.26
N GLU A 32 12.37 0.26 -3.05
CA GLU A 32 13.79 0.65 -3.07
C GLU A 32 13.99 2.08 -3.59
N SER A 33 13.16 2.53 -4.55
CA SER A 33 13.21 3.90 -5.08
C SER A 33 12.92 4.98 -4.03
N GLY A 34 12.31 4.62 -2.89
CA GLY A 34 11.88 5.54 -1.84
C GLY A 34 10.67 6.41 -2.20
N ASN A 35 10.15 6.32 -3.42
CA ASN A 35 9.00 7.08 -3.90
C ASN A 35 7.67 6.32 -3.70
N CYS A 36 7.46 5.77 -2.50
CA CYS A 36 6.20 5.12 -2.16
C CYS A 36 5.81 5.41 -0.71
N GLY A 37 4.51 5.52 -0.44
CA GLY A 37 3.97 5.58 0.92
C GLY A 37 3.72 4.18 1.46
N LYS A 38 2.92 3.39 0.74
CA LYS A 38 2.62 2.00 1.05
C LYS A 38 2.29 1.24 -0.22
N VAL A 39 2.90 0.07 -0.38
CA VAL A 39 2.64 -0.87 -1.47
C VAL A 39 1.88 -2.07 -0.91
N VAL A 40 0.82 -2.50 -1.58
CA VAL A 40 0.07 -3.73 -1.24
C VAL A 40 0.07 -4.66 -2.45
N LEU A 41 0.48 -5.91 -2.21
CA LEU A 41 0.37 -6.99 -3.18
C LEU A 41 -0.95 -7.72 -2.97
N LYS A 42 -1.75 -7.80 -4.02
CA LYS A 42 -3.05 -8.45 -4.03
C LYS A 42 -2.91 -9.87 -4.59
N TRP A 43 -3.42 -10.84 -3.84
CA TRP A 43 -3.48 -12.24 -4.21
C TRP A 43 -4.67 -12.55 -5.12
#